data_AF-A0A938LS28-F1
#
_entry.id   AF-A0A938LS28-F1
#
_cell.length_a   1.000
_cell.length_b   1.000
_cell.length_c   1.000
_cell.angle_alpha   90.00
_cell.angle_beta   90.00
_cell.angle_gamma   90.00
#
_symmetry.space_group_name_H-M   'P 1'
#
loop_
_entity.id
_entity.type
_entity.pdbx_description
1 polymer ?
#
loop_
_entity_poly.entity_id
_entity_poly.type
_entity_poly.pdbx_seq_one_letter_code
_entity_poly.pdbx_strand_id
1 'polypeptide(L)'
;MARRTHAFQRQDSAPRGRPGVFTLIKLLAFVAIGASPISTAAGAMESSGGPSPLEETLAAIRVSMAHSPAPWPQAWQEEYVHTICQAVTGHQDASAYAVRLQILRDGFGPYWDGLRKSGHRSLFEVHQAEIRWYVESLMSTELPGNEERQKLREQYRNLLDHTAGALITQFPFLDPNRVQAAKSDHLAQCWRGIETPLVPVFLHSLTEDQMNQLKERWHNLRYARVDLWWQLGGGAPARAKKTQVSSGAAHPDYLLAQRSLDQLRGQVWSLIPGPPEYYQDAAGNQRAALKQRAQSQAEARAQERRLGVAVWQTEYLSLLLGALLETAQEQQP
;
A
#
# COMPACT_ATOMS: atom_id res chain seq x y z
N MET A 1 -63.07 2.69 19.63
CA MET A 1 -61.69 2.48 19.17
C MET A 1 -60.78 3.43 19.94
N ALA A 2 -60.05 2.88 20.90
CA ALA A 2 -59.35 3.62 21.93
C ALA A 2 -57.93 4.04 21.48
N ARG A 3 -57.59 5.30 21.77
CA ARG A 3 -56.22 5.84 21.70
C ARG A 3 -55.42 5.31 22.89
N ARG A 4 -54.17 4.89 22.66
CA ARG A 4 -53.17 4.70 23.71
C ARG A 4 -51.83 5.30 23.29
N THR A 5 -51.42 6.26 24.09
CA THR A 5 -50.14 6.97 24.20
C THR A 5 -49.08 6.13 24.90
N HIS A 6 -47.82 6.19 24.45
CA HIS A 6 -46.60 6.12 25.27
C HIS A 6 -45.50 6.90 24.48
N ALA A 7 -45.07 8.08 24.94
CA ALA A 7 -44.09 8.34 26.00
C ALA A 7 -42.65 8.08 25.53
N PHE A 8 -42.01 9.11 24.98
CA PHE A 8 -40.58 9.15 24.67
C PHE A 8 -39.90 9.96 25.79
N GLN A 9 -39.17 9.28 26.66
CA GLN A 9 -38.48 9.88 27.81
C GLN A 9 -37.07 10.28 27.37
N ARG A 10 -36.84 11.60 27.25
CA ARG A 10 -35.51 12.21 27.14
C ARG A 10 -34.79 12.05 28.47
N GLN A 11 -33.56 11.55 28.43
CA GLN A 11 -32.62 11.67 29.54
C GLN A 11 -31.57 12.71 29.17
N ASP A 12 -31.56 13.80 29.93
CA ASP A 12 -30.52 14.83 29.94
C ASP A 12 -29.25 14.27 30.61
N SER A 13 -28.09 14.48 29.99
CA SER A 13 -26.81 14.66 30.70
C SER A 13 -25.79 15.36 29.78
N ALA A 14 -25.47 16.62 30.08
CA ALA A 14 -24.17 17.24 29.79
C ALA A 14 -23.20 16.90 30.97
N PRO A 15 -21.90 17.28 31.00
CA PRO A 15 -21.15 18.15 30.09
C PRO A 15 -19.73 17.67 29.70
N ARG A 16 -19.07 18.51 28.89
CA ARG A 16 -17.66 18.48 28.48
C ARG A 16 -16.69 18.40 29.66
N GLY A 17 -15.61 17.63 29.47
CA GLY A 17 -14.38 17.71 30.26
C GLY A 17 -13.16 17.28 29.43
N ARG A 18 -12.28 18.24 29.12
CA ARG A 18 -10.82 18.01 29.03
C ARG A 18 -10.26 18.48 30.37
N PRO A 19 -9.38 17.72 31.03
CA PRO A 19 -7.91 17.84 30.87
C PRO A 19 -7.29 16.42 30.78
N GLY A 20 -6.03 16.13 30.48
CA GLY A 20 -4.75 16.75 30.78
C GLY A 20 -3.80 15.61 31.20
N VAL A 21 -2.58 15.65 30.68
CA VAL A 21 -1.31 15.10 31.24
C VAL A 21 -1.40 13.96 32.26
N PHE A 22 -0.85 12.79 31.93
CA PHE A 22 -0.21 11.90 32.90
C PHE A 22 1.14 11.39 32.39
N THR A 23 2.19 11.87 33.07
CA THR A 23 3.54 11.31 33.14
C THR A 23 3.55 10.15 34.17
N LEU A 24 4.67 9.42 34.23
CA LEU A 24 5.13 8.52 35.33
C LEU A 24 4.50 7.09 35.30
N ILE A 25 5.16 5.93 35.52
CA ILE A 25 6.40 5.53 36.23
C ILE A 25 6.82 4.09 35.80
N LYS A 26 8.15 3.88 35.68
CA LYS A 26 9.03 2.74 36.09
C LYS A 26 8.72 1.29 35.65
N LEU A 27 9.65 0.55 35.02
CA LEU A 27 10.95 -0.02 35.47
C LEU A 27 10.78 -1.49 35.89
N LEU A 28 11.45 -2.39 35.18
CA LEU A 28 11.99 -3.62 35.75
C LEU A 28 13.23 -4.03 34.92
N ALA A 29 14.37 -3.86 35.58
CA ALA A 29 15.64 -4.49 35.24
C ALA A 29 15.70 -5.90 35.84
N PHE A 30 16.69 -6.68 35.40
CA PHE A 30 17.42 -7.84 35.99
C PHE A 30 17.66 -8.87 34.87
N VAL A 31 18.83 -9.48 34.67
CA VAL A 31 20.15 -9.36 35.32
C VAL A 31 21.20 -9.97 34.37
N ALA A 32 22.40 -9.38 34.34
CA ALA A 32 23.60 -10.05 33.87
C ALA A 32 24.35 -10.59 35.09
N ILE A 33 24.63 -11.89 35.13
CA ILE A 33 25.66 -12.49 35.98
C ILE A 33 26.47 -13.44 35.11
N GLY A 34 27.75 -13.11 34.95
CA GLY A 34 28.77 -14.06 34.50
C GLY A 34 29.50 -14.65 35.70
N ALA A 35 29.93 -15.90 35.56
CA ALA A 35 31.17 -16.47 36.11
C ALA A 35 31.30 -17.93 35.64
N SER A 36 32.40 -18.25 34.95
CA SER A 36 32.95 -19.62 34.84
C SER A 36 33.82 -19.90 36.07
N PRO A 37 34.07 -21.17 36.50
CA PRO A 37 35.11 -21.99 35.86
C PRO A 37 34.97 -23.54 35.86
N ILE A 38 35.53 -24.15 34.80
CA ILE A 38 36.43 -25.35 34.69
C ILE A 38 35.95 -26.80 34.94
N SER A 39 36.27 -27.65 33.92
CA SER A 39 36.42 -29.13 33.83
C SER A 39 35.14 -29.99 33.76
N THR A 40 34.96 -31.00 32.89
CA THR A 40 35.92 -31.95 32.27
C THR A 40 35.30 -32.55 30.98
N ALA A 41 36.15 -33.05 30.09
CA ALA A 41 35.88 -33.57 28.75
C ALA A 41 34.82 -34.68 28.60
N ALA A 42 34.05 -34.64 27.50
CA ALA A 42 33.86 -35.75 26.55
C ALA A 42 33.00 -35.30 25.35
N GLY A 43 33.59 -35.44 24.15
CA GLY A 43 32.99 -35.47 22.81
C GLY A 43 31.62 -34.84 22.55
N ALA A 44 31.61 -33.69 21.86
CA ALA A 44 30.52 -33.34 20.96
C ALA A 44 31.07 -32.52 19.79
N MET A 45 31.07 -33.18 18.64
CA MET A 45 31.14 -32.68 17.27
C MET A 45 30.77 -31.18 17.15
N GLU A 46 31.74 -30.36 16.71
CA GLU A 46 31.53 -28.94 16.38
C GLU A 46 30.44 -28.82 15.32
N SER A 47 29.22 -28.54 15.77
CA SER A 47 28.25 -27.77 14.99
C SER A 47 28.89 -26.40 14.79
N SER A 48 29.32 -26.13 13.56
CA SER A 48 29.72 -24.81 13.08
C SER A 48 28.68 -23.77 13.53
N GLY A 49 28.99 -23.00 14.58
CA GLY A 49 28.10 -22.04 15.24
C GLY A 49 27.82 -20.75 14.44
N GLY A 50 27.79 -20.83 13.12
CA GLY A 50 27.35 -19.75 12.24
C GLY A 50 25.82 -19.64 12.23
N PRO A 51 25.26 -18.44 12.02
CA PRO A 51 23.82 -18.28 11.85
C PRO A 51 23.35 -19.13 10.67
N SER A 52 22.15 -19.71 10.80
CA SER A 52 21.56 -20.48 9.69
C SER A 52 21.31 -19.58 8.47
N PRO A 53 21.29 -20.12 7.24
CA PRO A 53 21.00 -19.34 6.03
C PRO A 53 19.67 -18.56 6.12
N LEU A 54 18.69 -19.13 6.82
CA LEU A 54 17.41 -18.47 7.09
C LEU A 54 17.59 -17.26 8.03
N GLU A 55 18.35 -17.40 9.11
CA GLU A 55 18.62 -16.30 10.04
C GLU A 55 19.37 -15.16 9.36
N GLU A 56 20.32 -15.45 8.47
CA GLU A 56 21.00 -14.43 7.66
C GLU A 56 20.03 -13.69 6.74
N THR A 57 19.15 -14.42 6.04
CA THR A 57 18.11 -13.82 5.18
C THR A 57 17.16 -12.95 6.00
N LEU A 58 16.66 -13.43 7.15
CA LEU A 58 15.77 -12.66 8.02
C LEU A 58 16.47 -11.42 8.60
N ALA A 59 17.76 -11.52 8.95
CA ALA A 59 18.55 -10.37 9.40
C ALA A 59 18.68 -9.32 8.29
N ALA A 60 18.97 -9.72 7.05
CA ALA A 60 19.02 -8.81 5.92
C ALA A 60 17.66 -8.11 5.67
N ILE A 61 16.55 -8.84 5.76
CA ILE A 61 15.20 -8.29 5.61
C ILE A 61 14.89 -7.26 6.72
N ARG A 62 15.26 -7.55 7.97
CA ARG A 62 15.13 -6.58 9.09
C ARG A 62 15.92 -5.31 8.80
N VAL A 63 17.15 -5.45 8.31
CA VAL A 63 17.99 -4.31 7.93
C VAL A 63 17.30 -3.48 6.84
N SER A 64 16.76 -4.11 5.79
CA SER A 64 16.02 -3.39 4.74
C SER A 64 14.82 -2.60 5.29
N MET A 65 14.03 -3.20 6.17
CA MET A 65 12.85 -2.55 6.77
C MET A 65 13.20 -1.37 7.67
N ALA A 66 14.38 -1.41 8.32
CA ALA A 66 14.89 -0.32 9.15
C ALA A 66 15.44 0.86 8.31
N HIS A 67 16.00 0.60 7.12
CA HIS A 67 16.62 1.60 6.26
C HIS A 67 15.67 2.25 5.26
N SER A 68 14.46 1.73 5.05
CA SER A 68 13.47 2.38 4.20
C SER A 68 13.13 3.79 4.76
N PRO A 69 12.83 4.80 3.91
CA PRO A 69 12.83 6.25 4.23
C PRO A 69 11.83 6.74 5.31
N ALA A 70 11.12 5.82 5.95
CA ALA A 70 10.54 5.96 7.28
C ALA A 70 10.51 4.57 7.94
N PRO A 71 11.14 4.33 9.10
CA PRO A 71 11.18 3.00 9.69
C PRO A 71 9.77 2.54 10.08
N TRP A 72 9.47 1.26 9.86
CA TRP A 72 8.20 0.65 10.26
C TRP A 72 8.09 0.55 11.78
N PRO A 73 6.88 0.56 12.40
CA PRO A 73 6.73 0.27 13.82
C PRO A 73 7.37 -1.08 14.17
N GLN A 74 8.16 -1.14 15.24
CA GLN A 74 8.92 -2.36 15.59
C GLN A 74 8.01 -3.60 15.72
N ALA A 75 6.84 -3.46 16.35
CA ALA A 75 5.87 -4.55 16.45
C ALA A 75 5.45 -5.11 15.08
N TRP A 76 5.25 -4.23 14.08
CA TRP A 76 4.93 -4.65 12.71
C TRP A 76 6.12 -5.30 12.03
N GLN A 77 7.34 -4.83 12.32
CA GLN A 77 8.53 -5.46 11.78
C GLN A 77 8.66 -6.90 12.24
N GLU A 78 8.44 -7.14 13.54
CA GLU A 78 8.45 -8.46 14.15
C GLU A 78 7.36 -9.36 13.56
N GLU A 79 6.14 -8.85 13.39
CA GLU A 79 5.04 -9.60 12.76
C GLU A 79 5.33 -9.98 11.31
N TYR A 80 5.92 -9.09 10.50
CA TYR A 80 6.31 -9.41 9.12
C TYR A 80 7.41 -10.45 9.06
N VAL A 81 8.46 -10.30 9.86
CA VAL A 81 9.57 -11.26 9.92
C VAL A 81 9.08 -12.63 10.39
N HIS A 82 8.19 -12.66 11.38
CA HIS A 82 7.56 -13.89 11.84
C HIS A 82 6.72 -14.55 10.74
N THR A 83 5.96 -13.76 9.98
CA THR A 83 5.17 -14.24 8.84
C THR A 83 6.05 -14.90 7.78
N ILE A 84 7.18 -14.27 7.45
CA ILE A 84 8.16 -14.84 6.51
C ILE A 84 8.74 -16.14 7.09
N CYS A 85 9.19 -16.13 8.34
CA CYS A 85 9.75 -17.31 8.99
C CYS A 85 8.79 -18.50 8.96
N GLN A 86 7.50 -18.28 9.31
CA GLN A 86 6.48 -19.33 9.27
C GLN A 86 6.26 -19.87 7.86
N ALA A 87 6.13 -19.00 6.86
CA ALA A 87 5.90 -19.40 5.47
C ALA A 87 7.09 -20.20 4.89
N VAL A 88 8.32 -19.87 5.31
CA VAL A 88 9.53 -20.59 4.88
C VAL A 88 9.69 -21.93 5.61
N THR A 89 9.42 -21.98 6.92
CA THR A 89 9.69 -23.17 7.75
C THR A 89 8.92 -24.41 7.29
N GLY A 90 7.73 -24.23 6.70
CA GLY A 90 6.98 -25.33 6.10
C GLY A 90 7.58 -25.94 4.82
N HIS A 91 8.65 -25.35 4.28
CA HIS A 91 9.19 -25.66 2.95
C HIS A 91 10.72 -25.86 2.95
N GLN A 92 11.30 -26.33 4.06
CA GLN A 92 12.76 -26.54 4.16
C GLN A 92 13.29 -27.54 3.14
N ASP A 93 12.46 -28.49 2.71
CA ASP A 93 12.80 -29.52 1.71
C ASP A 93 12.59 -29.05 0.26
N ALA A 94 12.23 -27.78 0.03
CA ALA A 94 12.00 -27.27 -1.31
C ALA A 94 13.28 -27.33 -2.17
N SER A 95 13.13 -27.71 -3.44
CA SER A 95 14.24 -27.69 -4.39
C SER A 95 14.86 -26.29 -4.48
N ALA A 96 16.19 -26.22 -4.57
CA ALA A 96 16.93 -24.95 -4.62
C ALA A 96 16.61 -23.99 -3.45
N TYR A 97 16.32 -24.51 -2.25
CA TYR A 97 15.99 -23.73 -1.05
C TYR A 97 16.93 -22.55 -0.79
N ALA A 98 18.25 -22.75 -0.89
CA ALA A 98 19.24 -21.67 -0.72
C ALA A 98 19.08 -20.53 -1.74
N VAL A 99 18.77 -20.85 -3.00
CA VAL A 99 18.51 -19.85 -4.05
C VAL A 99 17.22 -19.09 -3.74
N ARG A 100 16.18 -19.76 -3.25
CA ARG A 100 14.92 -19.12 -2.83
C ARG A 100 15.14 -18.15 -1.67
N LEU A 101 15.96 -18.53 -0.67
CA LEU A 101 16.34 -17.64 0.43
C LEU A 101 17.11 -16.40 -0.06
N GLN A 102 17.96 -16.56 -1.07
CA GLN A 102 18.66 -15.43 -1.69
C GLN A 102 17.67 -14.50 -2.43
N ILE A 103 16.69 -15.06 -3.15
CA ILE A 103 15.63 -14.27 -3.79
C ILE A 103 14.81 -13.49 -2.75
N LEU A 104 14.49 -14.07 -1.59
CA LEU A 104 13.84 -13.34 -0.50
C LEU A 104 14.71 -12.19 0.00
N ARG A 105 16.00 -12.46 0.27
CA ARG A 105 16.96 -11.46 0.75
C ARG A 105 17.05 -10.26 -0.20
N ASP A 106 17.21 -10.51 -1.49
CA ASP A 106 17.44 -9.46 -2.49
C ASP A 106 16.15 -8.79 -2.93
N GLY A 107 15.04 -9.54 -2.97
CA GLY A 107 13.76 -9.07 -3.51
C GLY A 107 12.99 -8.18 -2.54
N PHE A 108 13.12 -8.42 -1.23
CA PHE A 108 12.38 -7.66 -0.25
C PHE A 108 12.86 -6.22 -0.10
N GLY A 109 14.15 -5.92 -0.34
CA GLY A 109 14.67 -4.55 -0.29
C GLY A 109 13.87 -3.57 -1.18
N PRO A 110 13.83 -3.78 -2.50
CA PRO A 110 13.03 -2.96 -3.41
C PRO A 110 11.52 -2.98 -3.12
N TYR A 111 11.00 -4.10 -2.60
CA TYR A 111 9.60 -4.21 -2.19
C TYR A 111 9.26 -3.24 -1.05
N TRP A 112 10.09 -3.17 -0.01
CA TRP A 112 9.87 -2.27 1.13
C TRP A 112 9.95 -0.79 0.77
N ASP A 113 10.85 -0.44 -0.16
CA ASP A 113 11.00 0.94 -0.63
C ASP A 113 9.77 1.42 -1.41
N GLY A 114 9.09 0.52 -2.11
CA GLY A 114 7.87 0.80 -2.87
C GLY A 114 6.59 0.80 -2.02
N LEU A 115 6.63 0.34 -0.77
CA LEU A 115 5.43 0.18 0.04
C LEU A 115 4.92 1.49 0.62
N ARG A 116 3.61 1.72 0.47
CA ARG A 116 2.93 2.86 1.07
C ARG A 116 2.80 2.65 2.57
N LYS A 117 3.47 3.50 3.34
CA LYS A 117 3.38 3.49 4.81
C LYS A 117 2.10 4.20 5.25
N SER A 118 1.34 3.54 6.13
CA SER A 118 0.21 4.16 6.82
C SER A 118 0.09 3.57 8.21
N GLY A 119 -0.41 4.35 9.18
CA GLY A 119 -0.69 3.86 10.53
C GLY A 119 -1.94 2.97 10.65
N HIS A 120 -2.54 2.53 9.55
CA HIS A 120 -3.79 1.77 9.56
C HIS A 120 -3.52 0.26 9.63
N ARG A 121 -4.09 -0.40 10.65
CA ARG A 121 -3.97 -1.85 10.84
C ARG A 121 -4.45 -2.66 9.64
N SER A 122 -5.54 -2.24 9.00
CA SER A 122 -6.10 -2.92 7.84
C SER A 122 -5.17 -2.87 6.60
N LEU A 123 -4.34 -1.83 6.45
CA LEU A 123 -3.30 -1.82 5.40
C LEU A 123 -2.13 -2.75 5.78
N PHE A 124 -1.74 -2.75 7.06
CA PHE A 124 -0.73 -3.66 7.58
C PHE A 124 -1.09 -5.13 7.30
N GLU A 125 -2.34 -5.52 7.57
CA GLU A 125 -2.84 -6.89 7.34
C GLU A 125 -2.82 -7.28 5.86
N VAL A 126 -3.13 -6.35 4.94
CA VAL A 126 -2.98 -6.59 3.49
C VAL A 126 -1.54 -6.89 3.13
N HIS A 127 -0.58 -6.09 3.62
CA HIS A 127 0.83 -6.33 3.35
C HIS A 127 1.30 -7.64 3.98
N GLN A 128 0.84 -7.99 5.18
CA GLN A 128 1.18 -9.24 5.85
C GLN A 128 0.72 -10.44 5.03
N ALA A 129 -0.52 -10.41 4.56
CA ALA A 129 -1.06 -11.42 3.65
C ALA A 129 -0.30 -11.46 2.32
N GLU A 130 0.04 -10.31 1.75
CA GLU A 130 0.81 -10.22 0.50
C GLU A 130 2.19 -10.89 0.62
N ILE A 131 2.92 -10.55 1.68
CA ILE A 131 4.24 -11.12 1.99
C ILE A 131 4.14 -12.63 2.14
N ARG A 132 3.16 -13.10 2.92
CA ARG A 132 2.91 -14.53 3.09
C ARG A 132 2.69 -15.21 1.75
N TRP A 133 1.83 -14.65 0.90
CA TRP A 133 1.55 -15.18 -0.42
C TRP A 133 2.78 -15.23 -1.32
N TYR A 134 3.59 -14.17 -1.31
CA TYR A 134 4.81 -14.12 -2.13
C TYR A 134 5.83 -15.17 -1.68
N VAL A 135 6.02 -15.33 -0.36
CA VAL A 135 6.92 -16.36 0.18
C VAL A 135 6.40 -17.76 -0.10
N GLU A 136 5.12 -18.04 0.15
CA GLU A 136 4.51 -19.35 -0.13
C GLU A 136 4.63 -19.69 -1.63
N SER A 137 4.29 -18.75 -2.51
CA SER A 137 4.41 -18.96 -3.97
C SER A 137 5.85 -19.19 -4.39
N LEU A 138 6.79 -18.40 -3.85
CA LEU A 138 8.20 -18.59 -4.12
C LEU A 138 8.69 -19.92 -3.59
N MET A 139 8.15 -20.47 -2.50
CA MET A 139 8.59 -21.76 -1.95
C MET A 139 7.99 -22.96 -2.68
N SER A 140 6.75 -22.84 -3.18
CA SER A 140 6.01 -23.94 -3.81
C SER A 140 6.24 -24.09 -5.32
N THR A 141 6.73 -23.03 -5.98
CA THR A 141 6.77 -22.96 -7.45
C THR A 141 8.14 -23.32 -8.00
N GLU A 142 8.24 -23.97 -9.16
CA GLU A 142 9.55 -24.15 -9.82
C GLU A 142 10.18 -22.80 -10.19
N LEU A 143 11.48 -22.65 -9.94
CA LEU A 143 12.17 -21.40 -10.26
C LEU A 143 12.45 -21.32 -11.77
N PRO A 144 12.24 -20.15 -12.40
CA PRO A 144 12.46 -20.04 -13.82
C PRO A 144 13.93 -20.18 -14.18
N GLY A 145 14.22 -21.05 -15.15
CA GLY A 145 15.54 -21.24 -15.74
C GLY A 145 16.00 -20.03 -16.57
N ASN A 146 17.26 -20.02 -17.01
CA ASN A 146 17.80 -18.90 -17.80
C ASN A 146 17.03 -18.66 -19.11
N GLU A 147 16.63 -19.73 -19.80
CA GLU A 147 15.83 -19.64 -21.03
C GLU A 147 14.45 -19.03 -20.76
N GLU A 148 13.78 -19.45 -19.69
CA GLU A 148 12.47 -18.93 -19.31
C GLU A 148 12.55 -17.47 -18.87
N ARG A 149 13.59 -17.08 -18.12
CA ARG A 149 13.85 -15.67 -17.78
C ARG A 149 14.08 -14.83 -19.03
N GLN A 150 14.84 -15.35 -20.00
CA GLN A 150 15.06 -14.64 -21.26
C GLN A 150 13.77 -14.51 -22.07
N LYS A 151 12.94 -15.56 -22.11
CA LYS A 151 11.60 -15.53 -22.71
C LYS A 151 10.71 -14.50 -22.02
N LEU A 152 10.73 -14.43 -20.69
CA LEU A 152 10.00 -13.42 -19.92
C LEU A 152 10.45 -12.00 -20.26
N ARG A 153 11.77 -11.74 -20.34
CA ARG A 153 12.30 -10.43 -20.74
C ARG A 153 11.79 -10.02 -22.12
N GLU A 154 11.79 -10.95 -23.08
CA GLU A 154 11.27 -10.73 -24.42
C GLU A 154 9.77 -10.42 -24.42
N GLN A 155 8.98 -11.17 -23.64
CA GLN A 155 7.55 -10.96 -23.50
C GLN A 155 7.23 -9.58 -22.93
N TYR A 156 7.86 -9.19 -21.81
CA TYR A 156 7.65 -7.86 -21.23
C TYR A 156 8.12 -6.74 -22.15
N ARG A 157 9.23 -6.92 -22.88
CA ARG A 157 9.68 -5.96 -23.90
C ARG A 157 8.62 -5.77 -24.99
N ASN A 158 8.17 -6.86 -25.60
CA ASN A 158 7.19 -6.80 -26.70
C ASN A 158 5.85 -6.23 -26.24
N LEU A 159 5.43 -6.54 -25.02
CA LEU A 159 4.22 -5.97 -24.42
C LEU A 159 4.38 -4.46 -24.18
N LEU A 160 5.51 -4.03 -23.62
CA LEU A 160 5.75 -2.61 -23.33
C LEU A 160 5.97 -1.77 -24.58
N ASP A 161 6.58 -2.33 -25.63
CA ASP A 161 6.68 -1.68 -26.94
C ASP A 161 5.30 -1.51 -27.59
N HIS A 162 4.47 -2.57 -27.58
CA HIS A 162 3.09 -2.49 -28.08
C HIS A 162 2.27 -1.45 -27.32
N THR A 163 2.32 -1.47 -25.99
CA THR A 163 1.52 -0.57 -25.15
C THR A 163 1.97 0.88 -25.25
N ALA A 164 3.28 1.15 -25.28
CA ALA A 164 3.83 2.50 -25.47
C ALA A 164 3.51 3.06 -26.87
N GLY A 165 3.66 2.25 -27.92
CA GLY A 165 3.27 2.62 -29.28
C GLY A 165 1.78 2.95 -29.37
N ALA A 166 0.94 2.07 -28.82
CA ALA A 166 -0.52 2.29 -28.76
C ALA A 166 -0.90 3.54 -27.95
N LEU A 167 -0.14 3.89 -26.90
CA LEU A 167 -0.38 5.10 -26.12
C LEU A 167 -0.14 6.36 -26.96
N ILE A 168 0.97 6.41 -27.71
CA ILE A 168 1.29 7.52 -28.61
C ILE A 168 0.23 7.64 -29.70
N THR A 169 -0.21 6.52 -30.28
CA THR A 169 -1.30 6.52 -31.28
C THR A 169 -2.62 7.03 -30.71
N GLN A 170 -2.97 6.67 -29.47
CA GLN A 170 -4.21 7.10 -28.82
C GLN A 170 -4.17 8.57 -28.39
N PHE A 171 -3.00 9.06 -28.00
CA PHE A 171 -2.78 10.41 -27.49
C PHE A 171 -1.62 11.07 -28.25
N PRO A 172 -1.85 11.51 -29.50
CA PRO A 172 -0.79 12.02 -30.38
C PRO A 172 -0.16 13.33 -29.91
N PHE A 173 -0.75 13.97 -28.88
CA PHE A 173 -0.20 15.18 -28.25
C PHE A 173 0.88 14.89 -27.21
N LEU A 174 1.07 13.64 -26.78
CA LEU A 174 2.11 13.29 -25.81
C LEU A 174 3.50 13.42 -26.43
N ASP A 175 4.47 13.93 -25.66
CA ASP A 175 5.88 13.90 -26.06
C ASP A 175 6.38 12.43 -26.15
N PRO A 176 6.75 11.94 -27.34
CA PRO A 176 7.25 10.57 -27.51
C PRO A 176 8.45 10.25 -26.62
N ASN A 177 9.33 11.23 -26.35
CA ASN A 177 10.51 11.02 -25.51
C ASN A 177 10.12 10.76 -24.05
N ARG A 178 9.05 11.40 -23.56
CA ARG A 178 8.54 11.16 -22.20
C ARG A 178 7.90 9.78 -22.08
N VAL A 179 7.18 9.35 -23.11
CA VAL A 179 6.61 8.00 -23.17
C VAL A 179 7.73 6.95 -23.20
N GLN A 180 8.79 7.15 -23.99
CA GLN A 180 9.92 6.23 -24.05
C GLN A 180 10.72 6.19 -22.74
N ALA A 181 10.86 7.34 -22.05
CA ALA A 181 11.49 7.39 -20.73
C ALA A 181 10.69 6.56 -19.70
N ALA A 182 9.36 6.78 -19.62
CA ALA A 182 8.49 6.00 -18.73
C ALA A 182 8.51 4.50 -19.05
N LYS A 183 8.53 4.13 -20.33
CA LYS A 183 8.68 2.74 -20.79
C LYS A 183 9.98 2.12 -20.30
N SER A 184 11.09 2.85 -20.45
CA SER A 184 12.43 2.39 -20.04
C SER A 184 12.53 2.18 -18.54
N ASP A 185 11.95 3.09 -17.75
CA ASP A 185 11.91 2.96 -16.28
C ASP A 185 11.06 1.75 -15.84
N HIS A 186 9.91 1.55 -16.50
CA HIS A 186 9.05 0.39 -16.22
C HIS A 186 9.73 -0.94 -16.63
N LEU A 187 10.42 -0.97 -17.77
CA LEU A 187 11.23 -2.12 -18.20
C LEU A 187 12.33 -2.46 -17.19
N ALA A 188 13.06 -1.44 -16.69
CA ALA A 188 14.08 -1.64 -15.68
C ALA A 188 13.50 -2.20 -14.36
N GLN A 189 12.26 -1.86 -14.02
CA GLN A 189 11.55 -2.48 -12.90
C GLN A 189 11.18 -3.94 -13.18
N CYS A 190 10.65 -4.24 -14.37
CA CYS A 190 10.34 -5.61 -14.77
C CYS A 190 11.59 -6.51 -14.77
N TRP A 191 12.71 -6.04 -15.32
CA TRP A 191 13.96 -6.80 -15.34
C TRP A 191 14.46 -7.13 -13.93
N ARG A 192 14.44 -6.15 -13.01
CA ARG A 192 14.76 -6.42 -11.59
C ARG A 192 13.83 -7.49 -10.99
N GLY A 193 12.53 -7.44 -11.32
CA GLY A 193 11.57 -8.45 -10.91
C GLY A 193 11.83 -9.84 -11.50
N ILE A 194 12.36 -9.93 -12.72
CA ILE A 194 12.72 -11.20 -13.38
C ILE A 194 14.02 -11.78 -12.80
N GLU A 195 15.01 -10.95 -12.47
CA GLU A 195 16.25 -11.41 -11.83
C GLU A 195 16.02 -11.90 -10.41
N THR A 196 15.10 -11.25 -9.70
CA THR A 196 14.78 -11.55 -8.30
C THR A 196 13.27 -11.72 -8.16
N PRO A 197 12.71 -12.88 -8.56
CA PRO A 197 11.28 -13.09 -8.72
C PRO A 197 10.57 -13.35 -7.39
N LEU A 198 10.59 -12.34 -6.51
CA LEU A 198 9.81 -12.33 -5.27
C LEU A 198 8.30 -12.32 -5.57
N VAL A 199 7.89 -11.57 -6.61
CA VAL A 199 6.49 -11.43 -6.97
C VAL A 199 6.07 -12.57 -7.91
N PRO A 200 4.98 -13.31 -7.61
CA PRO A 200 4.52 -14.47 -8.38
C PRO A 200 4.44 -14.28 -9.89
N VAL A 201 4.11 -13.07 -10.35
CA VAL A 201 4.00 -12.72 -11.77
C VAL A 201 5.28 -12.90 -12.57
N PHE A 202 6.44 -12.94 -11.91
CA PHE A 202 7.75 -13.14 -12.55
C PHE A 202 8.26 -14.58 -12.45
N LEU A 203 7.48 -15.50 -11.86
CA LEU A 203 7.83 -16.92 -11.76
C LEU A 203 7.46 -17.71 -13.02
N HIS A 204 6.56 -17.19 -13.86
CA HIS A 204 6.01 -17.93 -15.00
C HIS A 204 6.01 -17.11 -16.28
N SER A 205 6.50 -17.71 -17.36
CA SER A 205 6.30 -17.16 -18.71
C SER A 205 4.83 -17.18 -19.10
N LEU A 206 4.40 -16.19 -19.87
CA LEU A 206 3.04 -16.11 -20.37
C LEU A 206 2.88 -16.97 -21.63
N THR A 207 1.70 -17.51 -21.87
CA THR A 207 1.37 -18.13 -23.17
C THR A 207 1.14 -17.07 -24.24
N GLU A 208 1.19 -17.43 -25.52
CA GLU A 208 0.88 -16.49 -26.60
C GLU A 208 -0.56 -15.97 -26.50
N ASP A 209 -1.50 -16.83 -26.12
CA ASP A 209 -2.90 -16.44 -25.89
C ASP A 209 -3.03 -15.43 -24.75
N GLN A 210 -2.33 -15.64 -23.64
CA GLN A 210 -2.28 -14.68 -22.53
C GLN A 210 -1.67 -13.35 -22.98
N MET A 211 -0.60 -13.38 -23.78
CA MET A 211 0.02 -12.17 -24.34
C MET A 211 -0.93 -11.39 -25.24
N ASN A 212 -1.68 -12.08 -26.10
CA ASN A 212 -2.68 -11.45 -26.97
C ASN A 212 -3.85 -10.88 -26.16
N GLN A 213 -4.30 -11.62 -25.14
CA GLN A 213 -5.33 -11.14 -24.21
C GLN A 213 -4.90 -9.89 -23.45
N LEU A 214 -3.63 -9.78 -23.03
CA LEU A 214 -3.09 -8.57 -22.41
C LEU A 214 -3.11 -7.37 -23.36
N LYS A 215 -2.72 -7.58 -24.62
CA LYS A 215 -2.77 -6.53 -25.65
C LYS A 215 -4.20 -6.05 -25.88
N GLU A 216 -5.17 -6.96 -25.95
CA GLU A 216 -6.58 -6.61 -26.09
C GLU A 216 -7.10 -5.84 -24.87
N ARG A 217 -6.85 -6.35 -23.65
CA ARG A 217 -7.25 -5.70 -22.39
C ARG A 217 -6.62 -4.31 -22.25
N TRP A 218 -5.40 -4.12 -22.73
CA TRP A 218 -4.77 -2.81 -22.78
C TRP A 218 -5.57 -1.79 -23.60
N HIS A 219 -6.12 -2.21 -24.75
CA HIS A 219 -6.96 -1.34 -25.57
C HIS A 219 -8.26 -0.94 -24.86
N ASN A 220 -8.84 -1.85 -24.06
CA ASN A 220 -10.05 -1.59 -23.28
C ASN A 220 -9.86 -0.54 -22.17
N LEU A 221 -8.63 -0.29 -21.73
CA LEU A 221 -8.31 0.74 -20.73
C LEU A 221 -8.30 2.18 -21.27
N ARG A 222 -8.70 2.41 -22.54
CA ARG A 222 -8.68 3.74 -23.17
C ARG A 222 -9.40 4.80 -22.35
N TYR A 223 -10.62 4.53 -21.89
CA TYR A 223 -11.40 5.51 -21.13
C TYR A 223 -10.80 5.79 -19.75
N ALA A 224 -10.29 4.77 -19.07
CA ALA A 224 -9.57 4.94 -17.80
C ALA A 224 -8.34 5.84 -17.95
N ARG A 225 -7.65 5.79 -19.11
CA ARG A 225 -6.54 6.70 -19.42
C ARG A 225 -6.98 8.13 -19.70
N VAL A 226 -8.15 8.33 -20.33
CA VAL A 226 -8.73 9.68 -20.49
C VAL A 226 -9.06 10.29 -19.12
N ASP A 227 -9.69 9.52 -18.24
CA ASP A 227 -9.97 9.95 -16.87
C ASP A 227 -8.69 10.29 -16.11
N LEU A 228 -7.66 9.45 -16.26
CA LEU A 228 -6.34 9.67 -15.66
C LEU A 228 -5.70 10.96 -16.19
N TRP A 229 -5.80 11.24 -17.49
CA TRP A 229 -5.31 12.48 -18.10
C TRP A 229 -6.00 13.71 -17.50
N TRP A 230 -7.32 13.67 -17.34
CA TRP A 230 -8.07 14.74 -16.68
C TRP A 230 -7.65 14.94 -15.22
N GLN A 231 -7.41 13.86 -14.47
CA GLN A 231 -6.92 13.93 -13.09
C GLN A 231 -5.52 14.53 -12.98
N LEU A 232 -4.69 14.38 -14.02
CA LEU A 232 -3.36 15.00 -14.11
C LEU A 232 -3.42 16.47 -14.55
N GLY A 233 -4.61 17.05 -14.72
CA GLY A 233 -4.82 18.45 -15.14
C GLY A 233 -4.86 18.64 -16.65
N GLY A 234 -4.80 17.55 -17.41
CA GLY A 234 -4.86 17.54 -18.86
C GLY A 234 -6.27 17.85 -19.38
N GLY A 235 -6.64 19.11 -19.50
CA GLY A 235 -7.98 19.52 -19.95
C GLY A 235 -8.49 20.80 -19.30
N ALA A 236 -7.80 21.30 -18.27
CA ALA A 236 -8.07 22.65 -17.77
C ALA A 236 -7.64 23.68 -18.83
N PRO A 237 -8.50 24.62 -19.25
CA PRO A 237 -8.06 25.75 -20.06
C PRO A 237 -6.98 26.47 -19.25
N ALA A 238 -5.79 26.59 -19.84
CA ALA A 238 -4.59 27.06 -19.18
C ALA A 238 -4.84 28.37 -18.41
N ARG A 239 -5.12 28.26 -17.10
CA ARG A 239 -4.94 29.40 -16.19
C ARG A 239 -3.44 29.50 -16.01
N ALA A 240 -2.84 30.28 -16.89
CA ALA A 240 -1.41 30.53 -16.98
C ALA A 240 -0.81 30.79 -15.59
N LYS A 241 -0.27 29.74 -14.98
CA LYS A 241 0.87 29.88 -14.10
C LYS A 241 2.02 29.26 -14.86
N LYS A 242 2.96 30.13 -15.24
CA LYS A 242 4.34 29.78 -15.60
C LYS A 242 4.82 28.79 -14.53
N THR A 243 4.71 27.51 -14.81
CA THR A 243 5.14 26.49 -13.88
C THR A 243 6.48 26.02 -14.39
N GLN A 244 7.47 26.24 -13.53
CA GLN A 244 8.83 25.78 -13.60
C GLN A 244 8.97 24.47 -14.37
N VAL A 245 10.08 24.33 -15.07
CA VAL A 245 10.64 23.08 -15.58
C VAL A 245 10.47 22.01 -14.51
N SER A 246 9.36 21.26 -14.57
CA SER A 246 9.16 20.10 -13.71
C SER A 246 10.21 19.11 -14.15
N SER A 247 10.96 18.53 -13.20
CA SER A 247 11.89 17.44 -13.49
C SER A 247 11.23 16.39 -14.39
N GLY A 248 12.02 15.69 -15.22
CA GLY A 248 11.47 14.81 -16.25
C GLY A 248 10.42 13.81 -15.76
N ALA A 249 10.54 13.35 -14.51
CA ALA A 249 9.62 12.42 -13.85
C ALA A 249 8.31 13.05 -13.30
N ALA A 250 8.26 14.38 -13.17
CA ALA A 250 7.07 15.11 -12.72
C ALA A 250 6.24 15.67 -13.88
N HIS A 251 6.67 15.48 -15.13
CA HIS A 251 5.96 15.94 -16.32
C HIS A 251 4.63 15.17 -16.50
N PRO A 252 3.51 15.83 -16.82
CA PRO A 252 2.21 15.18 -16.95
C PRO A 252 2.20 14.04 -17.98
N ASP A 253 2.87 14.19 -19.13
CA ASP A 253 2.96 13.13 -20.15
C ASP A 253 3.70 11.89 -19.64
N TYR A 254 4.81 12.11 -18.91
CA TYR A 254 5.56 11.01 -18.29
C TYR A 254 4.69 10.31 -17.25
N LEU A 255 4.00 11.07 -16.39
CA LEU A 255 3.11 10.51 -15.36
C LEU A 255 1.92 9.77 -15.96
N LEU A 256 1.34 10.27 -17.05
CA LEU A 256 0.27 9.58 -17.77
C LEU A 256 0.79 8.25 -18.32
N ALA A 257 1.96 8.27 -18.98
CA ALA A 257 2.58 7.07 -19.52
C ALA A 257 2.91 6.06 -18.42
N GLN A 258 3.62 6.49 -17.38
CA GLN A 258 4.01 5.66 -16.24
C GLN A 258 2.79 5.02 -15.59
N ARG A 259 1.79 5.81 -15.18
CA ARG A 259 0.59 5.28 -14.51
C ARG A 259 -0.27 4.43 -15.44
N SER A 260 -0.28 4.70 -16.74
CA SER A 260 -0.93 3.83 -17.71
C SER A 260 -0.24 2.48 -17.76
N LEU A 261 1.09 2.45 -17.85
CA LEU A 261 1.87 1.20 -17.84
C LEU A 261 1.70 0.45 -16.51
N ASP A 262 1.59 1.13 -15.37
CA ASP A 262 1.32 0.50 -14.09
C ASP A 262 -0.04 -0.24 -14.03
N GLN A 263 -1.04 0.21 -14.82
CA GLN A 263 -2.32 -0.51 -14.93
C GLN A 263 -2.16 -1.88 -15.60
N LEU A 264 -1.13 -2.06 -16.45
CA LEU A 264 -0.81 -3.33 -17.08
C LEU A 264 -0.49 -4.41 -16.05
N ARG A 265 0.20 -4.05 -14.96
CA ARG A 265 0.53 -4.98 -13.87
C ARG A 265 -0.74 -5.65 -13.33
N GLY A 266 -1.80 -4.89 -13.10
CA GLY A 266 -3.09 -5.43 -12.67
C GLY A 266 -3.72 -6.38 -13.69
N GLN A 267 -3.51 -6.15 -14.98
CA GLN A 267 -3.96 -7.06 -16.04
C GLN A 267 -3.14 -8.37 -16.04
N VAL A 268 -1.81 -8.30 -15.88
CA VAL A 268 -0.98 -9.51 -15.79
C VAL A 268 -1.36 -10.35 -14.57
N TRP A 269 -1.61 -9.72 -13.42
CA TRP A 269 -2.06 -10.40 -12.21
C TRP A 269 -3.33 -11.23 -12.40
N SER A 270 -4.24 -10.81 -13.28
CA SER A 270 -5.48 -11.55 -13.53
C SER A 270 -5.33 -12.76 -14.45
N LEU A 271 -4.12 -13.03 -14.96
CA LEU A 271 -3.82 -14.18 -15.82
C LEU A 271 -3.04 -15.29 -15.11
N ILE A 272 -2.50 -15.00 -13.93
CA ILE A 272 -1.86 -15.98 -13.07
C ILE A 272 -2.86 -16.51 -12.04
N PRO A 273 -2.59 -17.66 -11.39
CA PRO A 273 -3.43 -18.15 -10.30
C PRO A 273 -3.74 -17.03 -9.31
N GLY A 274 -5.03 -16.87 -9.00
CA GLY A 274 -5.52 -15.78 -8.17
C GLY A 274 -4.87 -15.81 -6.78
N PRO A 275 -4.83 -14.66 -6.08
CA PRO A 275 -4.33 -14.62 -4.72
C PRO A 275 -5.13 -15.57 -3.80
N PRO A 276 -4.50 -16.12 -2.77
CA PRO A 276 -5.17 -16.99 -1.80
C PRO A 276 -6.26 -16.24 -1.03
N GLU A 277 -7.24 -16.99 -0.51
CA GLU A 277 -8.44 -16.46 0.16
C GLU A 277 -8.10 -15.48 1.29
N TYR A 278 -7.10 -15.79 2.12
CA TYR A 278 -6.68 -14.92 3.21
C TYR A 278 -6.19 -13.54 2.75
N TYR A 279 -5.61 -13.43 1.54
CA TYR A 279 -5.22 -12.15 0.97
C TYR A 279 -6.45 -11.39 0.45
N GLN A 280 -7.38 -12.10 -0.18
CA GLN A 280 -8.63 -11.51 -0.66
C GLN A 280 -9.44 -10.95 0.51
N ASP A 281 -9.50 -11.66 1.63
CA ASP A 281 -10.16 -11.22 2.87
C ASP A 281 -9.50 -9.98 3.45
N ALA A 282 -8.18 -9.97 3.58
CA ALA A 282 -7.44 -8.81 4.05
C ALA A 282 -7.68 -7.57 3.14
N ALA A 283 -7.64 -7.77 1.82
CA ALA A 283 -7.95 -6.72 0.85
C ALA A 283 -9.41 -6.24 0.95
N GLY A 284 -10.35 -7.15 1.18
CA GLY A 284 -11.76 -6.86 1.43
C GLY A 284 -11.94 -6.01 2.68
N ASN A 285 -11.32 -6.39 3.80
CA ASN A 285 -11.34 -5.64 5.06
C ASN A 285 -10.76 -4.24 4.90
N GLN A 286 -9.65 -4.09 4.18
CA GLN A 286 -9.08 -2.78 3.89
C GLN A 286 -10.02 -1.90 3.07
N ARG A 287 -10.68 -2.44 2.04
CA ARG A 287 -11.69 -1.70 1.25
C ARG A 287 -12.86 -1.28 2.12
N ALA A 288 -13.35 -2.17 2.98
CA ALA A 288 -14.43 -1.87 3.91
C ALA A 288 -14.04 -0.76 4.90
N ALA A 289 -12.83 -0.83 5.48
CA ALA A 289 -12.31 0.19 6.39
C ALA A 289 -12.16 1.56 5.70
N LEU A 290 -11.68 1.59 4.46
CA LEU A 290 -11.60 2.82 3.67
C LEU A 290 -12.98 3.40 3.38
N LYS A 291 -13.96 2.55 3.03
CA LYS A 291 -15.35 2.97 2.79
C LYS A 291 -15.98 3.55 4.06
N GLN A 292 -15.84 2.86 5.19
CA GLN A 292 -16.34 3.34 6.49
C GLN A 292 -15.68 4.67 6.88
N ARG A 293 -14.37 4.81 6.65
CA ARG A 293 -13.69 6.08 6.89
C ARG A 293 -14.22 7.20 6.01
N ALA A 294 -14.39 6.96 4.71
CA ALA A 294 -14.96 7.95 3.80
C ALA A 294 -16.38 8.37 4.23
N GLN A 295 -17.21 7.40 4.66
CA GLN A 295 -18.55 7.66 5.20
C GLN A 295 -18.49 8.49 6.49
N SER A 296 -17.68 8.11 7.46
CA SER A 296 -17.52 8.86 8.72
C SER A 296 -17.03 10.29 8.48
N GLN A 297 -16.13 10.50 7.50
CA GLN A 297 -15.68 11.84 7.13
C GLN A 297 -16.77 12.64 6.43
N ALA A 298 -17.57 12.02 5.57
CA ALA A 298 -18.71 12.67 4.94
C ALA A 298 -19.77 13.07 5.98
N GLU A 299 -20.06 12.20 6.94
CA GLU A 299 -20.97 12.45 8.05
C GLU A 299 -20.47 13.56 8.98
N ALA A 300 -19.19 13.53 9.38
CA ALA A 300 -18.57 14.58 10.17
C ALA A 300 -18.66 15.94 9.45
N ARG A 301 -18.34 15.99 8.15
CA ARG A 301 -18.49 17.20 7.34
C ARG A 301 -19.95 17.66 7.22
N ALA A 302 -20.89 16.71 7.14
CA ALA A 302 -22.32 17.04 7.11
C ALA A 302 -22.79 17.62 8.46
N GLN A 303 -22.28 17.10 9.58
CA GLN A 303 -22.54 17.63 10.92
C GLN A 303 -21.91 19.02 11.11
N GLU A 304 -20.66 19.24 10.69
CA GLU A 304 -20.00 20.56 10.72
C GLU A 304 -20.77 21.60 9.90
N ARG A 305 -21.28 21.24 8.72
CA ARG A 305 -22.13 22.14 7.91
C ARG A 305 -23.43 22.52 8.62
N ARG A 306 -24.02 21.61 9.39
CA ARG A 306 -25.22 21.90 10.21
C ARG A 306 -24.90 22.85 11.36
N LEU A 307 -23.71 22.78 11.94
CA LEU A 307 -23.28 23.72 12.98
C LEU A 307 -23.21 25.15 12.44
N GLY A 308 -22.76 25.37 11.20
CA GLY A 308 -22.76 26.70 10.58
C GLY A 308 -24.16 27.32 10.48
N VAL A 309 -25.17 26.52 10.16
CA VAL A 309 -26.58 26.97 10.12
C VAL A 309 -27.13 27.23 11.52
N ALA A 310 -26.83 26.35 12.48
CA ALA A 310 -27.27 26.52 13.87
C ALA A 310 -26.64 27.75 14.53
N VAL A 311 -25.35 28.00 14.30
CA VAL A 311 -24.64 29.19 14.79
C VAL A 311 -25.26 30.48 14.22
N TRP A 312 -25.52 30.51 12.91
CA TRP A 312 -26.21 31.64 12.27
C TRP A 312 -27.62 31.89 12.83
N GLN A 313 -28.38 30.82 13.09
CA GLN A 313 -29.71 30.92 13.69
C GLN A 313 -29.64 31.46 15.12
N THR A 314 -28.66 31.01 15.92
CA THR A 314 -28.46 31.56 17.27
C THR A 314 -28.02 33.02 17.25
N GLU A 315 -27.13 33.42 16.33
CA GLU A 315 -26.72 34.83 16.20
C GLU A 315 -27.90 35.73 15.79
N TYR A 316 -28.70 35.29 14.83
CA TYR A 316 -29.89 36.01 14.39
C TYR A 316 -30.95 36.14 15.50
N LEU A 317 -31.21 35.07 16.25
CA LEU A 317 -32.12 35.11 17.41
C LEU A 317 -31.58 35.99 18.54
N SER A 318 -30.27 36.00 18.77
CA SER A 318 -29.62 36.87 19.78
C SER A 318 -29.77 38.34 19.41
N LEU A 319 -29.61 38.68 18.13
CA LEU A 319 -29.83 40.02 17.59
C LEU A 319 -31.29 40.46 17.74
N LEU A 320 -32.25 39.60 17.38
CA LEU A 320 -33.68 39.88 17.54
C LEU A 320 -34.08 40.08 19.01
N LEU A 321 -33.57 39.24 19.91
CA LEU A 321 -33.82 39.35 21.34
C LEU A 321 -33.18 40.60 21.94
N GLY A 322 -31.97 40.97 21.50
CA GLY A 322 -31.32 42.23 21.88
C GLY A 322 -32.13 43.46 21.45
N ALA A 323 -32.55 43.51 20.19
CA ALA A 323 -33.39 44.59 19.66
C ALA A 323 -34.76 44.68 20.37
N LEU A 324 -35.37 43.55 20.72
CA LEU A 324 -36.60 43.50 21.52
C LEU A 324 -36.40 44.01 22.95
N LEU A 325 -35.24 43.74 23.55
CA LEU A 325 -34.90 44.25 24.88
C LEU A 325 -34.67 45.77 24.87
N GLU A 326 -33.94 46.28 23.88
CA GLU A 326 -33.70 47.73 23.72
C GLU A 326 -35.02 48.49 23.52
N THR A 327 -35.90 47.99 22.63
CA THR A 327 -37.22 48.60 22.40
C THR A 327 -38.14 48.51 23.62
N ALA A 328 -38.06 47.45 24.42
CA ALA A 328 -38.82 47.34 25.66
C ALA A 328 -38.31 48.30 26.76
N GLN A 329 -37.01 48.58 26.80
CA GLN A 329 -36.42 49.55 27.73
C GLN A 329 -36.76 51.00 27.35
N GLU A 330 -36.83 51.33 26.06
CA GLU A 330 -37.27 52.65 25.58
C GLU A 330 -38.76 52.94 25.85
N GLN A 331 -39.58 51.91 26.08
CA GLN A 331 -41.01 52.02 26.37
C GLN A 331 -41.37 51.98 27.87
N GLN A 332 -40.39 51.86 28.76
CA GLN A 332 -40.61 52.04 30.20
C GLN A 332 -40.48 53.54 30.55
N PRO A 333 -41.58 54.22 30.95
CA PRO A 333 -41.59 55.65 31.24
C PRO A 333 -40.84 56.05 32.52
#